data_AF-A0A0B0Q7T5-F1
#
_entry.id   AF-A0A0B0Q7T5-F1
#
_cell.length_a   1.000
_cell.length_b   1.000
_cell.length_c   1.000
_cell.angle_alpha   90.00
_cell.angle_beta   90.00
_cell.angle_gamma   90.00
#
_symmetry.space_group_name_H-M   'P 1'
#
loop_
_entity.id
_entity.type
_entity.pdbx_description
1 polymer ?
#
loop_
_entity_poly.entity_id
_entity_poly.type
_entity_poly.pdbx_seq_one_letter_code
_entity_poly.pdbx_strand_id
1 'polypeptide(L)' 'MPPKVIFPEVYSFEESIAILNKYKNQLTKEQYENTKSVIGNHAIESIYLNERDIKILVDMDVHHLSSEEAIQRARERGEF' A
#
# COMPACT_ATOMS: atom_id res chain seq x y z
N MET A 1 13.32 -9.08 -19.97
CA MET A 1 12.87 -8.72 -18.61
C MET A 1 11.59 -7.92 -18.75
N PRO A 2 10.53 -8.18 -17.97
CA PRO A 2 9.37 -7.30 -17.97
C PRO A 2 9.80 -5.88 -17.56
N PRO A 3 9.11 -4.83 -18.03
CA PRO A 3 9.41 -3.46 -17.61
C PRO A 3 9.26 -3.36 -16.10
N LYS A 4 10.27 -2.78 -15.44
CA LYS A 4 10.22 -2.50 -14.00
C LYS A 4 9.10 -1.49 -13.75
N VAL A 5 8.12 -1.86 -12.93
CA VAL A 5 7.08 -0.91 -12.53
C VAL A 5 7.72 0.11 -11.58
N ILE A 6 7.65 1.39 -11.94
CA ILE A 6 8.13 2.49 -11.10
C ILE A 6 6.91 3.14 -10.47
N PHE A 7 6.87 3.14 -9.14
CA PHE A 7 5.89 3.86 -8.36
C PHE A 7 6.51 5.19 -7.93
N PRO A 8 5.88 6.35 -8.26
CA PRO A 8 6.38 7.64 -7.82
C PRO A 8 6.41 7.74 -6.29
N GLU A 9 7.45 8.37 -5.75
CA GLU A 9 7.47 8.73 -4.33
C GLU A 9 6.39 9.76 -4.02
N VAL A 10 5.94 9.76 -2.76
CA VAL A 10 4.95 10.70 -2.23
C VAL A 10 5.57 11.50 -1.09
N TYR A 11 5.05 12.70 -0.85
CA TYR A 11 5.65 13.65 0.08
C TYR A 11 4.66 14.22 1.11
N SER A 12 3.48 13.62 1.18
CA SER A 12 2.43 14.01 2.13
C SER A 12 1.53 12.84 2.51
N PHE A 13 0.86 13.01 3.66
CA PHE A 13 -0.18 12.09 4.10
C PHE A 13 -1.36 12.09 3.12
N GLU A 14 -1.74 13.26 2.61
CA GLU A 14 -2.85 13.43 1.67
C GLU A 14 -2.61 12.65 0.36
N GLU A 15 -1.38 12.67 -0.18
CA GLU A 15 -1.01 11.87 -1.35
C GLU A 15 -1.10 10.37 -1.07
N SER A 16 -0.62 9.93 0.09
CA SER A 16 -0.73 8.53 0.53
C SER A 16 -2.22 8.11 0.65
N ILE A 17 -3.06 8.95 1.24
CA ILE A 17 -4.50 8.69 1.36
C ILE A 17 -5.21 8.73 0.01
N ALA A 18 -4.81 9.61 -0.91
CA ALA A 18 -5.35 9.63 -2.27
C ALA A 18 -5.09 8.31 -3.00
N ILE A 19 -3.94 7.67 -2.77
CA ILE A 19 -3.64 6.35 -3.29
C ILE A 19 -4.50 5.27 -2.61
N LEU A 20 -4.61 5.26 -1.28
CA LEU A 20 -5.47 4.29 -0.57
C LEU A 20 -6.93 4.36 -1.07
N ASN A 21 -7.43 5.55 -1.38
CA ASN A 21 -8.77 5.75 -1.93
C ASN A 21 -8.99 5.01 -3.27
N LYS A 22 -7.96 4.77 -4.08
CA LYS A 22 -8.05 3.97 -5.32
C LYS A 22 -8.47 2.52 -5.03
N TYR A 23 -8.15 2.00 -3.85
CA TYR A 23 -8.42 0.62 -3.42
C TYR A 23 -9.66 0.49 -2.54
N LYS A 24 -10.38 1.59 -2.26
CA LYS A 24 -11.52 1.61 -1.33
C LYS A 24 -12.62 0.59 -1.66
N ASN A 25 -12.84 0.30 -2.94
CA ASN A 25 -13.85 -0.69 -3.37
C ASN A 25 -13.42 -2.15 -3.14
N GLN A 26 -12.14 -2.39 -2.84
CA GLN A 26 -11.58 -3.71 -2.56
C GLN A 26 -11.52 -4.00 -1.05
N LEU A 27 -11.71 -2.96 -0.23
CA LEU A 27 -11.56 -3.01 1.23
C LEU A 27 -12.94 -2.93 1.89
N THR A 28 -13.11 -3.67 2.99
CA THR A 28 -14.16 -3.34 3.94
C THR A 28 -13.83 -2.02 4.64
N LYS A 29 -14.82 -1.43 5.31
CA LYS A 29 -14.61 -0.21 6.10
C LYS A 29 -13.52 -0.42 7.17
N GLU A 30 -13.51 -1.59 7.81
CA GLU A 30 -12.51 -1.92 8.83
C GLU A 30 -11.11 -2.02 8.25
N GLN A 31 -10.94 -2.75 7.13
CA GLN A 31 -9.64 -2.84 6.46
C GLN A 31 -9.14 -1.45 6.03
N TYR A 32 -10.01 -0.62 5.46
CA TYR A 32 -9.64 0.74 5.07
C TYR A 32 -9.17 1.60 6.26
N GLU A 33 -9.89 1.58 7.39
CA GLU A 33 -9.48 2.34 8.57
C GLU A 33 -8.20 1.79 9.21
N ASN A 34 -8.00 0.46 9.18
CA ASN A 34 -6.75 -0.16 9.63
C ASN A 34 -5.57 0.28 8.75
N THR A 35 -5.67 0.16 7.41
CA THR A 35 -4.62 0.62 6.49
C THR A 35 -4.35 2.12 6.66
N LYS A 36 -5.41 2.93 6.79
CA LYS A 36 -5.29 4.38 7.02
C LYS A 36 -4.57 4.70 8.34
N SER A 37 -4.82 3.94 9.40
CA SER A 37 -4.12 4.07 10.67
C SER A 37 -2.63 3.78 10.53
N VAL A 38 -2.25 2.73 9.79
CA VAL A 38 -0.85 2.41 9.46
C VAL A 38 -0.18 3.55 8.70
N ILE A 39 -0.82 4.08 7.66
CA ILE A 39 -0.31 5.25 6.91
C ILE A 39 -0.12 6.45 7.85
N GLY A 40 -1.08 6.71 8.75
CA GLY A 40 -1.01 7.81 9.72
C GLY A 40 0.16 7.68 10.68
N ASN A 41 0.42 6.47 11.19
CA ASN A 41 1.56 6.20 12.08
C ASN A 41 2.90 6.49 11.39
N HIS A 42 3.06 6.10 10.13
CA HIS A 42 4.25 6.43 9.34
C HIS A 42 4.39 7.93 9.08
N ALA A 43 3.27 8.62 8.80
CA ALA A 43 3.28 10.04 8.53
C ALA A 43 3.72 10.89 9.74
N ILE A 44 3.50 10.42 10.98
CA ILE A 44 4.03 11.06 12.20
C ILE A 44 5.56 11.12 12.17
N GLU A 45 6.21 10.13 11.56
CA GLU A 45 7.66 10.04 11.38
C GLU A 45 8.13 10.68 10.06
N SER A 46 7.27 11.46 9.38
CA SER A 46 7.53 12.03 8.05
C SER A 46 7.84 10.97 6.97
N ILE A 47 7.29 9.75 7.14
CA ILE A 47 7.36 8.66 6.16
C ILE A 47 6.02 8.61 5.42
N TYR A 48 6.07 8.77 4.10
CA TYR A 48 4.88 8.78 3.25
C TYR A 48 4.89 7.57 2.33
N LEU A 49 3.78 6.82 2.31
CA LEU A 49 3.72 5.53 1.63
C LEU A 49 3.28 5.70 0.18
N ASN A 50 4.11 5.25 -0.75
CA ASN A 50 3.79 5.30 -2.17
C ASN A 50 2.84 4.17 -2.59
N GLU A 51 2.52 4.10 -3.88
CA GLU A 51 1.54 3.15 -4.40
C GLU A 51 1.95 1.69 -4.27
N ARG A 52 3.24 1.38 -4.27
CA ARG A 52 3.70 0.02 -3.99
C ARG A 52 3.40 -0.36 -2.54
N ASP A 53 3.79 0.51 -1.62
CA ASP A 53 3.71 0.22 -0.18
C ASP A 53 2.24 0.09 0.25
N ILE A 54 1.37 0.97 -0.25
CA ILE A 54 -0.07 0.90 -0.01
C ILE A 54 -0.68 -0.36 -0.63
N LYS A 55 -0.27 -0.74 -1.85
CA LYS A 55 -0.77 -1.98 -2.47
C LYS A 55 -0.38 -3.23 -1.68
N ILE A 56 0.82 -3.26 -1.08
CA ILE A 56 1.24 -4.35 -0.20
C ILE A 56 0.37 -4.41 1.05
N LEU A 57 0.09 -3.27 1.69
CA LEU A 57 -0.82 -3.22 2.85
C LEU A 57 -2.23 -3.70 2.48
N VAL A 58 -2.75 -3.29 1.32
CA VAL A 58 -4.05 -3.74 0.81
C VAL A 58 -4.04 -5.25 0.56
N ASP A 59 -3.00 -5.81 -0.05
CA ASP A 59 -2.89 -7.26 -0.26
C ASP A 59 -2.85 -8.02 1.07
N MET A 60 -2.14 -7.51 2.08
CA MET A 60 -2.12 -8.09 3.43
C MET A 60 -3.53 -8.13 4.04
N ASP A 61 -4.24 -7.01 4.01
CA ASP A 61 -5.57 -6.89 4.62
C ASP A 61 -6.64 -7.71 3.87
N VAL A 62 -6.64 -7.66 2.53
CA VAL A 62 -7.66 -8.32 1.69
C VAL A 62 -7.46 -9.82 1.64
N HIS A 63 -6.21 -10.28 1.54
CA HIS A 63 -5.88 -11.70 1.36
C HIS A 63 -5.43 -12.38 2.66
N HIS A 64 -5.42 -11.66 3.80
CA HIS A 64 -4.95 -12.14 5.10
C HIS A 64 -3.51 -12.68 5.04
N LEU A 65 -2.66 -12.00 4.26
CA LEU A 65 -1.29 -12.40 4.00
C LEU A 65 -0.35 -11.82 5.06
N SER A 66 0.69 -12.58 5.37
CA SER A 66 1.87 -12.01 5.99
C SER A 66 2.56 -11.00 5.06
N SER A 67 3.43 -10.15 5.63
CA SER A 67 4.21 -9.21 4.84
C SER A 67 5.09 -9.92 3.79
N GLU A 68 5.63 -11.10 4.11
CA GLU A 68 6.46 -11.89 3.20
C GLU A 68 5.66 -12.37 1.99
N GLU A 69 4.46 -12.90 2.23
CA GLU A 69 3.57 -13.37 1.16
C GLU A 69 3.08 -12.22 0.27
N ALA A 70 2.76 -11.06 0.85
CA ALA A 70 2.36 -9.87 0.09
C ALA A 70 3.52 -9.33 -0.77
N ILE A 71 4.74 -9.31 -0.24
CA ILE A 71 5.96 -8.93 -1.00
C ILE A 71 6.22 -9.93 -2.11
N GLN A 72 6.09 -11.24 -1.85
CA GLN A 72 6.27 -12.28 -2.87
C GLN A 72 5.25 -12.12 -4.00
N ARG A 73 3.99 -11.86 -3.67
CA ARG A 73 2.93 -11.56 -4.63
C ARG A 73 3.25 -10.32 -5.49
N ALA A 74 3.80 -9.27 -4.88
CA ALA A 74 4.24 -8.09 -5.60
C ALA A 74 5.45 -8.37 -6.53
N ARG A 75 6.40 -9.21 -6.10
CA ARG A 75 7.52 -9.69 -6.96
C ARG A 75 7.01 -10.46 -8.17
N GLU A 76 6.03 -11.34 -7.98
CA GLU A 76 5.40 -12.10 -9.07
C GLU A 76 4.69 -11.19 -10.09
N ARG A 77 4.23 -10.01 -9.66
CA ARG A 77 3.66 -8.97 -10.53
C ARG A 77 4.71 -8.03 -11.17
N GLY A 78 6.00 -8.19 -10.85
CA GLY A 78 7.07 -7.33 -11.37
C GLY A 78 7.16 -5.95 -10.72
N GLU A 79 6.68 -5.82 -9.48
CA GLU A 79 6.65 -4.57 -8.70
C GLU A 79 7.92 -4.32 -7.87
N PHE A 80 8.94 -5.19 -8.03
CA PHE A 80 10.24 -5.16 -7.36
C PHE A 80 11.39 -5.35 -8.35
#